data_AF-A0A7V5RZD1-F1
#
_entry.id   AF-A0A7V5RZD1-F1
#
_cell.length_a   1.000
_cell.length_b   1.000
_cell.length_c   1.000
_cell.angle_alpha   90.00
_cell.angle_beta   90.00
_cell.angle_gamma   90.00
#
_symmetry.space_group_name_H-M   'P 1'
#
loop_
_entity.id
_entity.type
_entity.pdbx_description
1 polymer ?
#
loop_
_entity_poly.entity_id
_entity_poly.type
_entity_poly.pdbx_seq_one_letter_code
_entity_poly.pdbx_strand_id
1 'polypeptide(L)'
;MRRWVGLLALGIMWLLAWAQDAPRILPGDSLRITVEGDESLSRVYVVDATGAFRMPLIGLVQAAGRTPDELAAEIARRLREGQFYRDPKVTVEIARRAEPKVTVQGAVRRGGDLTLQSGWRLSDALKEAQPTDAADLSAVRLERLDGERVTINHLKFVQEGDESANPLLQPGDRIFVPLRAGGRSVLVLGAVRSPGSFEYDEAKTLVQALGKAGGTLPEAETARIQIRRANRAEPITVNLNTLQGDVDLQPGDQITVPFRSARQFIVVRGGVNRAGIVNYADGMTLTQAIEAAGGPKANAILERVLILRPTERGRQQRITVNLLEVAQGTRPDEKLLPGDTVEVPEPPQRRASAEEPLRIIWLILSIIYLVTRR
;
A
#
# COMPACT_ATOMS: atom_id res chain seq x y z
N MET A 1 -86.88 29.72 35.54
CA MET A 1 -86.09 29.31 34.34
C MET A 1 -84.68 28.97 34.77
N ARG A 2 -84.12 27.89 34.20
CA ARG A 2 -83.07 27.02 34.73
C ARG A 2 -81.70 27.71 34.88
N ARG A 3 -81.06 27.44 36.02
CA ARG A 3 -79.66 27.72 36.34
C ARG A 3 -78.74 26.79 35.53
N TRP A 4 -77.63 27.34 35.08
CA TRP A 4 -76.58 26.69 34.30
C TRP A 4 -75.95 25.51 35.06
N VAL A 5 -75.84 24.38 34.37
CA VAL A 5 -75.29 23.11 34.87
C VAL A 5 -73.81 23.02 34.46
N GLY A 6 -72.96 22.85 35.47
CA GLY A 6 -71.89 21.84 35.49
C GLY A 6 -70.71 21.99 34.53
N LEU A 7 -69.73 22.82 34.89
CA LEU A 7 -68.33 22.62 34.51
C LEU A 7 -67.67 21.77 35.61
N LEU A 8 -67.64 20.45 35.41
CA LEU A 8 -66.87 19.49 36.22
C LEU A 8 -66.31 18.42 35.29
N ALA A 9 -65.24 18.78 34.58
CA ALA A 9 -64.41 17.86 33.80
C ALA A 9 -62.95 18.28 33.96
N LEU A 10 -62.41 18.05 35.15
CA LEU A 10 -60.98 18.22 35.45
C LEU A 10 -60.64 17.21 36.54
N GLY A 11 -60.25 16.01 36.12
CA GLY A 11 -60.02 14.91 37.05
C GLY A 11 -59.51 13.64 36.40
N ILE A 12 -58.63 13.74 35.40
CA ILE A 12 -57.77 12.61 35.01
C ILE A 12 -56.36 13.17 34.88
N MET A 13 -55.74 13.40 36.03
CA MET A 13 -54.31 13.70 36.13
C MET A 13 -53.58 12.37 35.93
N TRP A 14 -53.06 12.16 34.72
CA TRP A 14 -52.12 11.08 34.41
C TRP A 14 -50.90 11.23 35.32
N LEU A 15 -50.78 10.38 36.34
CA LEU A 15 -49.51 10.10 36.98
C LEU A 15 -48.68 9.27 35.98
N LEU A 16 -47.97 9.95 35.07
CA LEU A 16 -46.71 9.39 34.61
C LEU A 16 -45.79 9.40 35.83
N ALA A 17 -45.70 8.27 36.53
CA ALA A 17 -44.57 8.04 37.40
C ALA A 17 -43.35 7.98 36.48
N TRP A 18 -42.50 9.00 36.56
CA TRP A 18 -41.20 8.96 35.91
C TRP A 18 -40.42 7.85 36.62
N ALA A 19 -40.36 6.68 36.01
CA ALA A 19 -39.38 5.68 36.38
C ALA A 19 -38.01 6.28 36.03
N GLN A 20 -37.43 7.00 36.97
CA GLN A 20 -36.01 7.32 36.95
C GLN A 20 -35.31 5.97 36.92
N ASP A 21 -34.60 5.65 35.83
CA ASP A 21 -33.79 4.44 35.75
C ASP A 21 -32.82 4.44 36.94
N ALA A 22 -33.08 3.57 37.92
CA ALA A 22 -32.29 3.51 39.13
C ALA A 22 -30.83 3.17 38.75
N PRO A 23 -29.83 3.87 39.31
CA PRO A 23 -28.45 3.70 38.91
C PRO A 23 -28.00 2.25 39.15
N ARG A 24 -27.51 1.60 38.11
CA ARG A 24 -26.95 0.25 38.19
C ARG A 24 -25.58 0.29 38.86
N ILE A 25 -25.29 -0.73 39.64
CA ILE A 25 -24.01 -0.92 40.32
C ILE A 25 -22.94 -1.28 39.28
N LEU A 26 -21.75 -0.69 39.42
CA LEU A 26 -20.60 -0.94 38.57
C LEU A 26 -19.49 -1.70 39.33
N PRO A 27 -18.64 -2.45 38.61
CA PRO A 27 -17.38 -2.94 39.18
C PRO A 27 -16.57 -1.80 39.81
N GLY A 28 -16.03 -2.03 41.01
CA GLY A 28 -15.29 -1.04 41.80
C GLY A 28 -16.15 -0.18 42.74
N ASP A 29 -17.47 -0.22 42.64
CA ASP A 29 -18.35 0.52 43.57
C ASP A 29 -18.18 0.02 45.00
N SER A 30 -18.25 0.94 45.96
CA SER A 30 -18.33 0.63 47.39
C SER A 30 -19.78 0.72 47.82
N LEU A 31 -20.34 -0.41 48.25
CA LEU A 31 -21.71 -0.57 48.68
C LEU A 31 -21.78 -0.62 50.20
N ARG A 32 -22.52 0.30 50.82
CA ARG A 32 -22.91 0.15 52.22
C ARG A 32 -24.12 -0.75 52.29
N ILE A 33 -23.95 -1.90 52.89
CA ILE A 33 -25.02 -2.86 53.11
C ILE A 33 -25.36 -2.80 54.59
N THR A 34 -26.62 -2.59 54.90
CA THR A 34 -27.14 -2.56 56.27
C THR A 34 -28.15 -3.70 56.41
N VAL A 35 -27.91 -4.58 57.38
CA VAL A 35 -28.82 -5.66 57.77
C VAL A 35 -29.36 -5.32 59.15
N GLU A 36 -30.67 -5.06 59.25
CA GLU A 36 -31.29 -4.64 60.51
C GLU A 36 -31.07 -5.71 61.60
N GLY A 37 -30.50 -5.28 62.74
CA GLY A 37 -30.21 -6.15 63.88
C GLY A 37 -28.89 -6.94 63.80
N ASP A 38 -28.08 -6.77 62.74
CA ASP A 38 -26.76 -7.41 62.64
C ASP A 38 -25.67 -6.42 62.17
N GLU A 39 -24.89 -5.93 63.13
CA GLU A 39 -23.75 -5.03 62.87
C GLU A 39 -22.56 -5.74 62.19
N SER A 40 -22.44 -7.06 62.31
CA SER A 40 -21.32 -7.82 61.73
C SER A 40 -21.44 -7.94 60.21
N LEU A 41 -22.67 -7.99 59.69
CA LEU A 41 -22.99 -7.96 58.27
C LEU A 41 -23.11 -6.54 57.72
N SER A 42 -23.45 -5.57 58.57
CA SER A 42 -23.69 -4.17 58.22
C SER A 42 -22.39 -3.39 58.01
N ARG A 43 -21.82 -3.46 56.80
CA ARG A 43 -20.53 -2.83 56.48
C ARG A 43 -20.43 -2.44 55.01
N VAL A 44 -19.32 -1.79 54.67
CA VAL A 44 -19.01 -1.42 53.29
C VAL A 44 -18.34 -2.59 52.58
N TYR A 45 -18.88 -2.99 51.44
CA TYR A 45 -18.35 -4.01 50.55
C TYR A 45 -17.90 -3.36 49.24
N VAL A 46 -16.75 -3.79 48.73
CA VAL A 46 -16.23 -3.31 47.44
C VAL A 46 -16.54 -4.35 46.38
N VAL A 47 -17.16 -3.91 45.28
CA VAL A 47 -17.41 -4.76 44.11
C VAL A 47 -16.10 -4.95 43.36
N ASP A 48 -15.70 -6.19 43.14
CA ASP A 48 -14.48 -6.53 42.41
C ASP A 48 -14.64 -6.35 40.89
N ALA A 49 -13.55 -6.60 40.15
CA ALA A 49 -13.52 -6.48 38.69
C ALA A 49 -14.46 -7.47 37.96
N THR A 50 -14.87 -8.56 38.61
CA THR A 50 -15.86 -9.51 38.07
C THR A 50 -17.30 -9.06 38.33
N GLY A 51 -17.47 -7.94 39.03
CA GLY A 51 -18.77 -7.40 39.37
C GLY A 51 -19.42 -8.06 40.59
N ALA A 52 -18.64 -8.79 41.40
CA ALA A 52 -19.12 -9.49 42.58
C ALA A 52 -18.45 -8.97 43.85
N PHE A 53 -18.99 -9.35 45.00
CA PHE A 53 -18.32 -9.17 46.29
C PHE A 53 -18.57 -10.39 47.18
N ARG A 54 -17.74 -10.55 48.22
CA ARG A 54 -17.88 -11.65 49.18
C ARG A 54 -18.52 -11.14 50.47
N MET A 55 -19.66 -11.73 50.82
CA MET A 55 -20.39 -11.47 52.06
C MET A 55 -20.33 -12.69 52.99
N PRO A 56 -20.21 -12.51 54.32
CA PRO A 56 -20.34 -13.63 55.26
C PRO A 56 -21.70 -14.31 55.13
N LEU A 57 -21.75 -15.59 55.50
CA LEU A 57 -22.93 -16.46 55.46
C LEU A 57 -23.42 -16.84 54.05
N ILE A 58 -23.47 -15.89 53.11
CA ILE A 58 -24.02 -16.11 51.75
C ILE A 58 -22.97 -16.13 50.64
N GLY A 59 -21.69 -15.93 50.97
CA GLY A 59 -20.57 -16.11 50.05
C GLY A 59 -20.51 -15.04 48.95
N LEU A 60 -20.26 -15.48 47.71
CA LEU A 60 -20.12 -14.59 46.55
C LEU A 60 -21.49 -14.08 46.09
N VAL A 61 -21.64 -12.77 45.94
CA VAL A 61 -22.86 -12.09 45.50
C VAL A 61 -22.57 -11.25 44.26
N GLN A 62 -23.32 -11.47 43.18
CA GLN A 62 -23.20 -10.69 41.94
C GLN A 62 -23.95 -9.35 42.09
N ALA A 63 -23.21 -8.24 41.98
CA ALA A 63 -23.74 -6.90 42.19
C ALA A 63 -23.79 -6.09 40.89
N ALA A 64 -22.77 -6.19 40.03
CA ALA A 64 -22.68 -5.39 38.82
C ALA A 64 -23.89 -5.60 37.90
N GLY A 65 -24.41 -4.51 37.36
CA GLY A 65 -25.59 -4.50 36.49
C GLY A 65 -26.93 -4.53 37.23
N ARG A 66 -26.98 -4.82 38.54
CA ARG A 66 -28.22 -4.74 39.35
C ARG A 66 -28.43 -3.34 39.92
N THR A 67 -29.68 -3.02 40.24
CA THR A 67 -29.99 -1.84 41.07
C THR A 67 -29.74 -2.15 42.57
N PRO A 68 -29.53 -1.13 43.42
CA PRO A 68 -29.39 -1.34 44.86
C PRO A 68 -30.56 -2.12 45.48
N ASP A 69 -31.79 -1.84 45.02
CA ASP A 69 -33.00 -2.51 45.51
C ASP A 69 -33.07 -3.98 45.07
N GLU A 70 -32.73 -4.27 43.81
CA GLU A 70 -32.63 -5.65 43.30
C GLU A 70 -31.58 -6.46 44.05
N LEU A 71 -30.44 -5.82 44.38
CA LEU A 71 -29.39 -6.44 45.15
C LEU A 71 -29.80 -6.66 46.60
N ALA A 72 -30.50 -5.71 47.23
CA ALA A 72 -31.01 -5.84 48.59
C ALA A 72 -31.98 -7.03 48.71
N ALA A 73 -32.91 -7.15 47.74
CA ALA A 73 -33.85 -8.26 47.68
C ALA A 73 -33.16 -9.62 47.52
N GLU A 74 -32.11 -9.69 46.68
CA GLU A 74 -31.30 -10.90 46.51
C GLU A 74 -30.61 -11.33 47.81
N ILE A 75 -29.98 -10.37 48.51
CA ILE A 75 -29.28 -10.64 49.77
C ILE A 75 -30.27 -11.12 50.83
N ALA A 76 -31.41 -10.43 50.97
CA ALA A 76 -32.47 -10.82 51.91
C ALA A 76 -32.99 -12.24 51.62
N ARG A 77 -33.20 -12.58 50.33
CA ARG A 77 -33.59 -13.93 49.92
C ARG A 77 -32.54 -14.98 50.32
N ARG A 78 -31.26 -14.75 49.99
CA ARG A 78 -30.18 -15.70 50.31
C ARG A 78 -29.97 -15.89 51.81
N LEU A 79 -30.11 -14.84 52.61
CA LEU A 79 -30.02 -14.94 54.08
C LEU A 79 -31.17 -15.75 54.69
N ARG A 80 -32.38 -15.63 54.11
CA ARG A 80 -33.56 -16.41 54.53
C ARG A 80 -33.43 -17.87 54.11
N GLU A 81 -33.03 -18.15 52.87
CA GLU A 81 -32.83 -19.51 52.34
C GLU A 81 -31.72 -20.27 53.09
N GLY A 82 -30.65 -19.57 53.47
CA GLY A 82 -29.59 -20.13 54.32
C GLY A 82 -29.98 -20.35 55.79
N GLN A 83 -31.24 -20.07 56.17
CA GLN A 83 -31.78 -20.21 57.53
C GLN A 83 -31.01 -19.40 58.60
N PHE A 84 -30.28 -18.35 58.18
CA PHE A 84 -29.55 -17.49 59.10
C PHE A 84 -30.48 -16.45 59.75
N TYR A 85 -31.50 -15.99 59.01
CA TYR A 85 -32.47 -14.98 59.47
C TYR A 85 -33.89 -15.34 59.01
N ARG A 86 -34.90 -15.11 59.87
CA ARG A 86 -36.32 -15.32 59.50
C ARG A 86 -36.87 -14.23 58.60
N ASP A 87 -36.64 -12.97 58.96
CA ASP A 87 -37.10 -11.81 58.18
C ASP A 87 -35.99 -10.75 58.08
N PRO A 88 -34.95 -11.00 57.26
CA PRO A 88 -33.86 -10.05 57.10
C PRO A 88 -34.33 -8.82 56.32
N LYS A 89 -34.24 -7.65 56.95
CA LYS A 89 -34.41 -6.36 56.27
C LYS A 89 -33.05 -5.82 55.88
N VAL A 90 -32.83 -5.71 54.57
CA VAL A 90 -31.55 -5.32 53.99
C VAL A 90 -31.74 -4.02 53.21
N THR A 91 -30.84 -3.08 53.43
CA THR A 91 -30.73 -1.84 52.65
C THR A 91 -29.35 -1.78 52.00
N VAL A 92 -29.30 -1.41 50.73
CA VAL A 92 -28.05 -1.24 49.98
C VAL A 92 -27.97 0.20 49.49
N GLU A 93 -26.87 0.87 49.83
CA GLU A 93 -26.57 2.22 49.37
C GLU A 93 -25.21 2.24 48.67
N ILE A 94 -25.08 2.99 47.58
CA ILE A 94 -23.79 3.21 46.93
C ILE A 94 -23.04 4.27 47.75
N ALA A 95 -22.10 3.83 48.60
CA ALA A 95 -21.30 4.70 49.46
C ALA A 95 -20.25 5.49 48.67
N ARG A 96 -19.61 4.86 47.68
CA ARG A 96 -18.66 5.50 46.78
C ARG A 96 -18.77 4.87 45.40
N ARG A 97 -18.95 5.70 44.37
CA ARG A 97 -18.94 5.23 42.99
C ARG A 97 -17.51 5.07 42.50
N ALA A 98 -17.21 3.99 41.79
CA ALA A 98 -15.98 3.87 41.04
C ALA A 98 -15.92 4.99 40.00
N GLU A 99 -14.76 5.64 39.86
CA GLU A 99 -14.54 6.52 38.73
C GLU A 99 -14.62 5.67 37.45
N PRO A 100 -15.56 5.96 36.53
CA PRO A 100 -15.63 5.24 35.28
C PRO A 100 -14.35 5.55 34.50
N LYS A 101 -13.71 4.51 33.96
CA LYS A 101 -12.44 4.64 33.23
C LYS A 101 -12.51 3.89 31.91
N VAL A 102 -11.71 4.36 30.96
CA VAL A 102 -11.40 3.64 29.72
C VAL A 102 -9.89 3.51 29.60
N THR A 103 -9.41 2.42 29.03
CA THR A 103 -7.97 2.18 28.89
C THR A 103 -7.57 2.42 27.44
N VAL A 104 -6.62 3.33 27.19
CA VAL A 104 -6.09 3.61 25.84
C VAL A 104 -4.65 3.12 25.73
N GLN A 105 -4.35 2.36 24.68
CA GLN A 105 -3.04 1.74 24.45
C GLN A 105 -2.59 1.85 22.99
N GLY A 106 -1.29 1.66 22.76
CA GLY A 106 -0.70 1.64 21.42
C GLY A 106 0.01 2.93 21.05
N ALA A 107 -0.17 3.40 19.81
CA ALA A 107 0.56 4.52 19.20
C ALA A 107 0.08 5.91 19.71
N VAL A 108 0.05 6.11 21.02
CA VAL A 108 -0.41 7.33 21.71
C VAL A 108 0.66 7.86 22.66
N ARG A 109 0.69 9.17 22.91
CA ARG A 109 1.65 9.80 23.84
C ARG A 109 1.23 9.63 25.30
N ARG A 110 -0.07 9.67 25.58
CA ARG A 110 -0.68 9.53 26.92
C ARG A 110 -1.57 8.28 26.96
N GLY A 111 -0.92 7.11 26.95
CA GLY A 111 -1.62 5.84 27.17
C GLY A 111 -1.93 5.59 28.64
N GLY A 112 -2.73 4.55 28.90
CA GLY A 112 -3.15 4.13 30.24
C GLY A 112 -4.65 4.34 30.48
N ASP A 113 -5.03 4.32 31.76
CA ASP A 113 -6.41 4.52 32.17
C ASP A 113 -6.76 6.01 32.19
N LEU A 114 -7.79 6.38 31.45
CA LEU A 114 -8.38 7.72 31.41
C LEU A 114 -9.70 7.71 32.16
N THR A 115 -9.93 8.72 33.00
CA THR A 115 -11.22 8.92 33.65
C THR A 115 -12.26 9.34 32.62
N LEU A 116 -13.26 8.49 32.42
CA LEU A 116 -14.35 8.68 31.47
C LEU A 116 -15.32 9.74 32.00
N GLN A 117 -15.56 10.80 31.23
CA GLN A 117 -16.60 11.77 31.57
C GLN A 117 -17.92 11.43 30.85
N SER A 118 -19.01 12.02 31.34
CA SER A 118 -20.34 11.83 30.75
C SER A 118 -20.35 12.28 29.28
N GLY A 119 -20.85 11.41 28.39
CA GLY A 119 -20.98 11.71 26.97
C GLY A 119 -19.72 11.52 26.12
N TRP A 120 -18.60 11.10 26.72
CA TRP A 120 -17.36 10.87 25.98
C TRP A 120 -17.53 9.83 24.87
N ARG A 121 -17.04 10.20 23.69
CA ARG A 121 -16.92 9.33 22.52
C ARG A 121 -15.46 8.97 22.27
N LEU A 122 -15.24 8.09 21.30
CA LEU A 122 -13.90 7.70 20.88
C LEU A 122 -13.00 8.92 20.58
N SER A 123 -13.53 9.96 19.95
CA SER A 123 -12.79 11.20 19.66
C SER A 123 -12.26 11.91 20.90
N ASP A 124 -13.04 11.93 21.99
CA ASP A 124 -12.66 12.62 23.22
C ASP A 124 -11.53 11.88 23.93
N ALA A 125 -11.66 10.55 24.02
CA ALA A 125 -10.63 9.70 24.60
C ALA A 125 -9.33 9.75 23.77
N LEU A 126 -9.43 9.73 22.43
CA LEU A 126 -8.25 9.85 21.57
C LEU A 126 -7.61 11.23 21.73
N LYS A 127 -8.37 12.32 21.78
CA LYS A 127 -7.85 13.67 22.00
C LYS A 127 -7.05 13.78 23.30
N GLU A 128 -7.55 13.20 24.38
CA GLU A 128 -6.84 13.17 25.67
C GLU A 128 -5.60 12.28 25.61
N ALA A 129 -5.68 11.12 24.94
CA ALA A 129 -4.57 10.19 24.77
C ALA A 129 -3.44 10.72 23.85
N GLN A 130 -3.73 11.71 23.00
CA GLN A 130 -2.79 12.33 22.06
C GLN A 130 -2.11 11.31 21.13
N PRO A 131 -2.76 10.87 20.04
CA PRO A 131 -2.19 9.92 19.10
C PRO A 131 -0.90 10.48 18.49
N THR A 132 0.08 9.59 18.28
CA THR A 132 1.34 9.95 17.62
C THR A 132 1.16 10.01 16.11
N ASP A 133 2.13 10.59 15.38
CA ASP A 133 2.12 10.62 13.91
C ASP A 133 2.21 9.20 13.29
N ALA A 134 2.71 8.24 14.06
CA ALA A 134 2.75 6.83 13.70
C ALA A 134 1.43 6.08 13.96
N ALA A 135 0.39 6.74 14.49
CA ALA A 135 -0.89 6.10 14.78
C ALA A 135 -1.69 5.79 13.50
N ASP A 136 -2.24 4.59 13.43
CA ASP A 136 -3.22 4.24 12.40
C ASP A 136 -4.65 4.39 12.93
N LEU A 137 -5.19 5.58 12.73
CA LEU A 137 -6.57 5.92 13.07
C LEU A 137 -7.61 5.25 12.16
N SER A 138 -7.20 4.55 11.08
CA SER A 138 -8.13 3.83 10.21
C SER A 138 -8.52 2.44 10.73
N ALA A 139 -7.83 1.96 11.76
CA ALA A 139 -7.99 0.62 12.31
C ALA A 139 -7.95 0.61 13.85
N VAL A 140 -8.52 1.63 14.49
CA VAL A 140 -8.63 1.70 15.96
C VAL A 140 -9.50 0.53 16.43
N ARG A 141 -9.05 -0.21 17.44
CA ARG A 141 -9.82 -1.34 17.98
C ARG A 141 -10.45 -0.93 19.31
N LEU A 142 -11.73 -1.17 19.45
CA LEU A 142 -12.50 -1.02 20.68
C LEU A 142 -12.90 -2.42 21.17
N GLU A 143 -12.53 -2.76 22.39
CA GLU A 143 -12.95 -3.98 23.09
C GLU A 143 -13.77 -3.60 24.32
N ARG A 144 -15.00 -4.11 24.40
CA ARG A 144 -15.94 -3.89 25.50
C ARG A 144 -15.81 -4.97 26.56
N LEU A 145 -16.36 -4.72 27.74
CA LEU A 145 -16.34 -5.67 28.87
C LEU A 145 -17.10 -6.98 28.60
N ASP A 146 -18.11 -6.95 27.74
CA ASP A 146 -18.86 -8.13 27.30
C ASP A 146 -18.09 -9.00 26.28
N GLY A 147 -16.90 -8.56 25.87
CA GLY A 147 -16.05 -9.23 24.90
C GLY A 147 -16.32 -8.81 23.45
N GLU A 148 -17.26 -7.89 23.19
CA GLU A 148 -17.46 -7.34 21.86
C GLU A 148 -16.18 -6.61 21.39
N ARG A 149 -15.76 -6.90 20.15
CA ARG A 149 -14.59 -6.27 19.53
C ARG A 149 -14.99 -5.63 18.22
N VAL A 150 -14.75 -4.33 18.10
CA VAL A 150 -15.08 -3.55 16.92
C VAL A 150 -13.81 -2.87 16.40
N THR A 151 -13.57 -2.98 15.09
CA THR A 151 -12.52 -2.20 14.42
C THR A 151 -13.16 -1.00 13.76
N ILE A 152 -12.64 0.19 14.06
CA ILE A 152 -13.25 1.47 13.73
C ILE A 152 -12.27 2.25 12.86
N ASN A 153 -12.74 2.68 11.70
CA ASN A 153 -12.02 3.63 10.86
C ASN A 153 -12.35 5.05 11.29
N HIS A 154 -11.67 5.53 12.32
CA HIS A 154 -11.89 6.85 12.90
C HIS A 154 -11.55 8.00 11.94
N LEU A 155 -10.76 7.76 10.89
CA LEU A 155 -10.50 8.78 9.86
C LEU A 155 -11.79 9.23 9.16
N LYS A 156 -12.80 8.36 9.01
CA LYS A 156 -14.09 8.75 8.43
C LYS A 156 -14.79 9.82 9.27
N PHE A 157 -14.73 9.74 10.59
CA PHE A 157 -15.24 10.80 11.45
C PHE A 157 -14.44 12.10 11.28
N VAL A 158 -13.11 12.01 11.31
CA VAL A 158 -12.23 13.19 11.23
C VAL A 158 -12.32 13.90 9.87
N GLN A 159 -12.43 13.15 8.78
CA GLN A 159 -12.38 13.68 7.41
C GLN A 159 -13.77 13.94 6.82
N GLU A 160 -14.74 13.08 7.11
CA GLU A 160 -16.06 13.08 6.46
C GLU A 160 -17.19 13.45 7.44
N GLY A 161 -16.90 13.52 8.75
CA GLY A 161 -17.93 13.76 9.78
C GLY A 161 -18.85 12.57 10.04
N ASP A 162 -18.44 11.35 9.64
CA ASP A 162 -19.22 10.13 9.85
C ASP A 162 -19.30 9.75 11.33
N GLU A 163 -20.45 10.03 11.96
CA GLU A 163 -20.74 9.72 13.37
C GLU A 163 -20.69 8.21 13.69
N SER A 164 -20.86 7.33 12.69
CA SER A 164 -20.74 5.88 12.90
C SER A 164 -19.30 5.46 13.24
N ALA A 165 -18.32 6.29 12.88
CA ALA A 165 -16.90 6.13 13.21
C ALA A 165 -16.49 6.83 14.51
N ASN A 166 -17.45 7.26 15.33
CA ASN A 166 -17.21 7.90 16.63
C ASN A 166 -18.16 7.38 17.74
N PRO A 167 -18.08 6.09 18.10
CA PRO A 167 -19.02 5.50 19.06
C PRO A 167 -18.90 6.12 20.46
N LEU A 168 -20.02 6.09 21.20
CA LEU A 168 -20.06 6.41 22.63
C LEU A 168 -19.30 5.35 23.42
N LEU A 169 -18.46 5.80 24.35
CA LEU A 169 -17.65 4.92 25.19
C LEU A 169 -18.42 4.48 26.44
N GLN A 170 -18.09 3.28 26.91
CA GLN A 170 -18.64 2.69 28.12
C GLN A 170 -17.52 2.51 29.17
N PRO A 171 -17.87 2.54 30.47
CA PRO A 171 -16.91 2.21 31.51
C PRO A 171 -16.29 0.83 31.27
N GLY A 172 -14.96 0.76 31.30
CA GLY A 172 -14.18 -0.46 31.08
C GLY A 172 -13.77 -0.74 29.63
N ASP A 173 -14.18 0.11 28.67
CA ASP A 173 -13.74 -0.01 27.29
C ASP A 173 -12.21 0.04 27.16
N ARG A 174 -11.67 -0.83 26.31
CA ARG A 174 -10.25 -0.87 25.95
C ARG A 174 -10.08 -0.42 24.51
N ILE A 175 -9.32 0.64 24.32
CA ILE A 175 -9.06 1.25 23.04
C ILE A 175 -7.60 0.96 22.68
N PHE A 176 -7.39 0.24 21.59
CA PHE A 176 -6.06 -0.03 21.05
C PHE A 176 -5.86 0.71 19.74
N VAL A 177 -4.88 1.61 19.72
CA VAL A 177 -4.48 2.39 18.54
C VAL A 177 -3.25 1.72 17.92
N PRO A 178 -3.40 0.99 16.80
CA PRO A 178 -2.25 0.33 16.18
C PRO A 178 -1.21 1.33 15.68
N LEU A 179 0.04 0.89 15.67
CA LEU A 179 1.08 1.51 14.84
C LEU A 179 0.68 1.34 13.37
N ARG A 180 0.89 2.38 12.58
CA ARG A 180 0.76 2.33 11.13
C ARG A 180 1.77 1.32 10.59
N ALA A 181 1.28 0.12 10.25
CA ALA A 181 2.11 -0.99 9.80
C ALA A 181 2.68 -0.67 8.42
N GLY A 182 3.93 -0.19 8.37
CA GLY A 182 4.58 0.27 7.14
C GLY A 182 3.79 1.42 6.53
N GLY A 183 4.19 2.67 6.83
CA GLY A 183 3.50 3.88 6.42
C GLY A 183 2.94 3.76 5.01
N ARG A 184 1.73 4.30 4.79
CA ARG A 184 1.13 4.42 3.45
C ARG A 184 2.28 4.91 2.56
N SER A 185 2.84 4.06 1.73
CA SER A 185 4.08 4.37 1.03
C SER A 185 3.99 3.83 -0.36
N VAL A 186 4.69 4.48 -1.26
CA VAL A 186 4.80 4.09 -2.66
C VAL A 186 6.26 3.75 -2.91
N LEU A 187 6.48 2.60 -3.54
CA LEU A 187 7.83 2.11 -3.81
C LEU A 187 8.21 2.51 -5.23
N VAL A 188 9.21 3.39 -5.39
CA VAL A 188 9.71 3.81 -6.70
C VAL A 188 11.04 3.12 -7.00
N LEU A 189 11.10 2.41 -8.12
CA LEU A 189 12.25 1.62 -8.56
C LEU A 189 12.65 1.95 -9.99
N GLY A 190 13.90 1.62 -10.34
CA GLY A 190 14.42 1.67 -11.70
C GLY A 190 15.17 2.96 -12.03
N ALA A 191 14.94 3.51 -13.23
CA ALA A 191 15.70 4.62 -13.81
C ALA A 191 15.30 6.00 -13.24
N VAL A 192 15.48 6.17 -11.93
CA VAL A 192 15.26 7.41 -11.17
C VAL A 192 16.53 7.77 -10.38
N ARG A 193 16.68 9.02 -9.95
CA ARG A 193 17.90 9.44 -9.22
C ARG A 193 18.03 8.79 -7.85
N SER A 194 16.93 8.70 -7.11
CA SER A 194 16.87 8.18 -5.75
C SER A 194 15.75 7.14 -5.65
N PRO A 195 16.00 5.87 -6.02
CA PRO A 195 15.02 4.81 -5.84
C PRO A 195 14.81 4.53 -4.34
N GLY A 196 13.58 4.17 -3.97
CA GLY A 196 13.25 3.95 -2.56
C GLY A 196 11.74 3.95 -2.28
N SER A 197 11.43 3.77 -1.00
CA SER A 197 10.06 3.90 -0.50
C SER A 197 9.82 5.34 -0.06
N PHE A 198 8.69 5.92 -0.47
CA PHE A 198 8.30 7.29 -0.16
C PHE A 198 6.96 7.30 0.55
N GLU A 199 6.78 8.20 1.52
CA GLU A 199 5.50 8.38 2.19
C GLU A 199 4.43 8.85 1.19
N TYR A 200 3.32 8.12 1.16
CA TYR A 200 2.18 8.35 0.28
C TYR A 200 1.58 9.73 0.48
N ASP A 201 1.57 10.25 1.71
CA ASP A 201 1.01 11.58 1.99
C ASP A 201 1.80 12.70 1.29
N GLU A 202 3.07 12.45 0.95
CA GLU A 202 3.93 13.35 0.18
C GLU A 202 4.07 12.97 -1.30
N ALA A 203 3.53 11.82 -1.69
CA ALA A 203 3.66 11.21 -3.01
C ALA A 203 2.31 10.58 -3.43
N LYS A 204 1.26 11.39 -3.43
CA LYS A 204 -0.11 10.93 -3.73
C LYS A 204 -0.31 10.62 -5.20
N THR A 205 0.55 11.16 -6.05
CA THR A 205 0.46 11.02 -7.51
C THR A 205 1.78 10.56 -8.12
N LEU A 206 1.73 10.03 -9.36
CA LEU A 206 2.91 9.53 -10.06
C LEU A 206 3.98 10.61 -10.24
N VAL A 207 3.62 11.82 -10.68
CA VAL A 207 4.61 12.90 -10.87
C VAL A 207 5.21 13.34 -9.53
N GLN A 208 4.41 13.41 -8.46
CA GLN A 208 4.94 13.71 -7.12
C GLN A 208 5.92 12.65 -6.64
N ALA A 209 5.58 11.37 -6.80
CA ALA A 209 6.45 10.25 -6.43
C ALA A 209 7.78 10.26 -7.20
N LEU A 210 7.73 10.50 -8.51
CA LEU A 210 8.94 10.65 -9.32
C LEU A 210 9.74 11.90 -8.93
N GLY A 211 9.09 13.00 -8.58
CA GLY A 211 9.73 14.21 -8.06
C GLY A 211 10.47 13.96 -6.74
N LYS A 212 9.85 13.23 -5.81
CA LYS A 212 10.46 12.79 -4.55
C LYS A 212 11.66 11.86 -4.77
N ALA A 213 11.59 11.03 -5.81
CA ALA A 213 12.71 10.22 -6.27
C ALA A 213 13.81 11.03 -7.01
N GLY A 214 13.73 12.36 -7.05
CA GLY A 214 14.70 13.24 -7.70
C GLY A 214 14.54 13.34 -9.22
N GLY A 215 13.40 12.91 -9.76
CA GLY A 215 13.13 12.82 -11.18
C GLY A 215 13.71 11.57 -11.84
N THR A 216 13.39 11.39 -13.12
CA THR A 216 13.88 10.27 -13.94
C THR A 216 15.31 10.52 -14.41
N LEU A 217 16.05 9.45 -14.66
CA LEU A 217 17.37 9.51 -15.31
C LEU A 217 17.22 9.78 -16.82
N PRO A 218 18.24 10.34 -17.49
CA PRO A 218 18.22 10.56 -18.95
C PRO A 218 17.96 9.29 -19.78
N GLU A 219 18.43 8.16 -19.29
CA GLU A 219 18.27 6.83 -19.87
C GLU A 219 16.94 6.16 -19.50
N ALA A 220 16.02 6.83 -18.80
CA ALA A 220 14.72 6.28 -18.46
C ALA A 220 13.81 6.11 -19.70
N GLU A 221 13.05 5.02 -19.73
CA GLU A 221 11.94 4.81 -20.64
C GLU A 221 10.67 5.43 -20.06
N THR A 222 10.46 6.73 -20.35
CA THR A 222 9.33 7.50 -19.81
C THR A 222 7.99 7.16 -20.47
N ALA A 223 7.99 6.46 -21.61
CA ALA A 223 6.76 6.11 -22.32
C ALA A 223 6.09 4.83 -21.79
N ARG A 224 6.77 4.05 -20.94
CA ARG A 224 6.30 2.75 -20.44
C ARG A 224 6.59 2.56 -18.96
N ILE A 225 6.25 3.55 -18.14
CA ILE A 225 6.30 3.40 -16.68
C ILE A 225 5.21 2.42 -16.24
N GLN A 226 5.54 1.53 -15.31
CA GLN A 226 4.61 0.52 -14.83
C GLN A 226 4.25 0.78 -13.37
N ILE A 227 2.95 0.77 -13.06
CA ILE A 227 2.43 0.83 -11.70
C ILE A 227 1.78 -0.51 -11.39
N ARG A 228 2.30 -1.22 -10.40
CA ARG A 228 1.77 -2.49 -9.91
C ARG A 228 1.06 -2.27 -8.58
N ARG A 229 -0.18 -2.71 -8.51
CA ARG A 229 -1.07 -2.54 -7.35
C ARG A 229 -1.50 -3.90 -6.82
N ALA A 230 -1.55 -4.06 -5.50
CA ALA A 230 -1.87 -5.35 -4.88
C ALA A 230 -3.26 -5.90 -5.25
N ASN A 231 -4.23 -5.01 -5.52
CA ASN A 231 -5.61 -5.39 -5.87
C ASN A 231 -5.82 -5.61 -7.38
N ARG A 232 -4.77 -5.53 -8.22
CA ARG A 232 -4.88 -5.65 -9.67
C ARG A 232 -3.79 -6.59 -10.21
N ALA A 233 -4.20 -7.61 -10.96
CA ALA A 233 -3.28 -8.58 -11.54
C ALA A 233 -2.40 -7.96 -12.65
N GLU A 234 -2.98 -7.11 -13.51
CA GLU A 234 -2.25 -6.47 -14.60
C GLU A 234 -1.68 -5.09 -14.19
N PRO A 235 -0.39 -4.81 -14.48
CA PRO A 235 0.20 -3.50 -14.26
C PRO A 235 -0.45 -2.41 -15.11
N ILE A 236 -0.60 -1.22 -14.53
CA ILE A 236 -1.01 -0.03 -15.26
C ILE A 236 0.23 0.52 -15.97
N THR A 237 0.16 0.62 -17.30
CA THR A 237 1.24 1.23 -18.09
C THR A 237 0.93 2.69 -18.37
N VAL A 238 1.88 3.57 -18.07
CA VAL A 238 1.74 5.02 -18.16
C VAL A 238 2.83 5.58 -19.06
N ASN A 239 2.43 6.44 -19.99
CA ASN A 239 3.32 7.24 -20.81
C ASN A 239 3.37 8.67 -20.27
N LEU A 240 4.48 9.04 -19.63
CA LEU A 240 4.68 10.40 -19.09
C LEU A 240 4.64 11.48 -20.18
N ASN A 241 5.04 11.15 -21.41
CA ASN A 241 5.18 12.13 -22.47
C ASN A 241 3.82 12.59 -23.03
N THR A 242 2.76 11.80 -22.81
CA THR A 242 1.40 12.07 -23.32
C THR A 242 0.38 12.23 -22.19
N LEU A 243 0.84 12.37 -20.94
CA LEU A 243 -0.02 12.37 -19.77
C LEU A 243 -0.90 13.64 -19.75
N GLN A 244 -2.22 13.46 -19.73
CA GLN A 244 -3.19 14.55 -19.53
C GLN A 244 -3.70 14.48 -18.09
N GLY A 245 -3.11 15.28 -17.19
CA GLY A 245 -3.33 15.17 -15.74
C GLY A 245 -2.31 14.24 -15.07
N ASP A 246 -2.46 13.98 -13.77
CA ASP A 246 -1.58 13.09 -13.01
C ASP A 246 -2.31 11.79 -12.64
N VAL A 247 -1.57 10.75 -12.28
CA VAL A 247 -2.13 9.45 -11.89
C VAL A 247 -2.15 9.35 -10.37
N ASP A 248 -3.35 9.22 -9.79
CA ASP A 248 -3.51 8.97 -8.36
C ASP A 248 -2.99 7.58 -7.96
N LEU A 249 -2.08 7.58 -7.00
CA LEU A 249 -1.50 6.38 -6.44
C LEU A 249 -2.35 5.84 -5.29
N GLN A 250 -2.06 4.62 -4.87
CA GLN A 250 -2.59 4.02 -3.66
C GLN A 250 -1.43 3.62 -2.74
N PRO A 251 -1.68 3.58 -1.41
CA PRO A 251 -0.73 2.98 -0.48
C PRO A 251 -0.33 1.57 -0.93
N GLY A 252 0.98 1.31 -1.01
CA GLY A 252 1.54 0.04 -1.45
C GLY A 252 1.75 -0.08 -2.97
N ASP A 253 1.41 0.95 -3.76
CA ASP A 253 1.72 0.94 -5.20
C ASP A 253 3.24 0.86 -5.43
N GLN A 254 3.63 -0.02 -6.36
CA GLN A 254 5.01 -0.15 -6.82
C GLN A 254 5.15 0.45 -8.22
N ILE A 255 5.94 1.51 -8.32
CA ILE A 255 6.25 2.22 -9.55
C ILE A 255 7.60 1.74 -10.05
N THR A 256 7.62 1.20 -11.27
CA THR A 256 8.84 0.76 -11.93
C THR A 256 9.07 1.64 -13.16
N VAL A 257 10.19 2.37 -13.16
CA VAL A 257 10.66 3.14 -14.30
C VAL A 257 11.71 2.32 -15.04
N PRO A 258 11.39 1.72 -16.20
CA PRO A 258 12.36 0.94 -16.93
C PRO A 258 13.50 1.82 -17.45
N PHE A 259 14.69 1.23 -17.57
CA PHE A 259 15.75 1.81 -18.40
C PHE A 259 15.36 1.63 -19.86
N ARG A 260 15.62 2.63 -20.70
CA ARG A 260 15.56 2.50 -22.15
C ARG A 260 16.48 1.35 -22.53
N SER A 261 15.92 0.28 -23.08
CA SER A 261 16.71 -0.89 -23.47
C SER A 261 17.94 -0.45 -24.27
N ALA A 262 19.09 -0.92 -23.81
CA ALA A 262 20.41 -0.52 -24.28
C ALA A 262 20.47 -0.48 -25.80
N ARG A 263 21.11 0.58 -26.33
CA ARG A 263 21.47 0.83 -27.73
C ARG A 263 21.21 -0.39 -28.61
N GLN A 264 20.09 -0.35 -29.33
CA GLN A 264 19.84 -1.30 -30.38
C GLN A 264 20.94 -1.14 -31.42
N PHE A 265 21.35 -2.24 -32.02
CA PHE A 265 22.42 -2.24 -33.00
C PHE A 265 22.00 -3.00 -34.24
N ILE A 266 22.65 -2.65 -35.34
CA ILE A 266 22.66 -3.42 -36.58
C ILE A 266 24.10 -3.85 -36.87
N VAL A 267 24.27 -4.86 -37.70
CA VAL A 267 25.60 -5.31 -38.14
C VAL A 267 25.75 -4.96 -39.61
N VAL A 268 26.81 -4.24 -39.98
CA VAL A 268 27.12 -3.94 -41.39
C VAL A 268 28.43 -4.64 -41.77
N ARG A 269 28.42 -5.46 -42.83
CA ARG A 269 29.57 -6.27 -43.25
C ARG A 269 29.73 -6.37 -44.77
N GLY A 270 30.93 -6.79 -45.19
CA GLY A 270 31.30 -6.94 -46.59
C GLY A 270 31.89 -5.65 -47.18
N GLY A 271 31.37 -5.23 -48.32
CA GLY A 271 31.75 -4.10 -49.21
C GLY A 271 31.65 -2.71 -48.62
N VAL A 272 32.01 -2.52 -47.35
CA VAL A 272 32.00 -1.23 -46.65
C VAL A 272 33.37 -0.92 -46.06
N ASN A 273 33.70 0.36 -45.93
CA ASN A 273 35.03 0.79 -45.47
C ASN A 273 35.29 0.44 -43.99
N ARG A 274 34.24 0.39 -43.15
CA ARG A 274 34.31 0.04 -41.72
C ARG A 274 33.20 -0.95 -41.36
N ALA A 275 33.43 -2.22 -41.66
CA ALA A 275 32.54 -3.30 -41.23
C ALA A 275 32.50 -3.40 -39.69
N GLY A 276 31.33 -3.66 -39.13
CA GLY A 276 31.16 -3.79 -37.69
C GLY A 276 29.74 -3.53 -37.21
N ILE A 277 29.63 -3.37 -35.90
CA ILE A 277 28.37 -3.02 -35.22
C ILE A 277 28.14 -1.51 -35.38
N VAL A 278 26.93 -1.14 -35.81
CA VAL A 278 26.50 0.25 -35.93
C VAL A 278 25.33 0.47 -34.96
N ASN A 279 25.38 1.59 -34.23
CA ASN A 279 24.30 1.98 -33.34
C ASN A 279 23.04 2.29 -34.18
N TYR A 280 21.94 1.62 -33.87
CA TYR A 280 20.66 1.85 -34.51
C TYR A 280 19.97 3.07 -33.89
N ALA A 281 19.39 3.89 -34.75
CA ALA A 281 18.49 4.99 -34.38
C ALA A 281 17.10 4.72 -34.96
N ASP A 282 16.04 5.15 -34.27
CA ASP A 282 14.68 4.92 -34.73
C ASP A 282 14.44 5.51 -36.12
N GLY A 283 14.04 4.66 -37.07
CA GLY A 283 13.80 5.05 -38.46
C GLY A 283 15.04 5.08 -39.35
N MET A 284 16.19 4.59 -38.88
CA MET A 284 17.43 4.49 -39.65
C MET A 284 17.23 3.69 -40.95
N THR A 285 17.77 4.23 -42.06
CA THR A 285 17.64 3.61 -43.38
C THR A 285 18.88 2.81 -43.80
N LEU A 286 18.76 2.03 -44.87
CA LEU A 286 19.87 1.24 -45.43
C LEU A 286 21.04 2.14 -45.85
N THR A 287 20.77 3.26 -46.52
CA THR A 287 21.81 4.20 -46.95
C THR A 287 22.57 4.76 -45.75
N GLN A 288 21.84 5.24 -44.74
CA GLN A 288 22.43 5.80 -43.50
C GLN A 288 23.30 4.77 -42.77
N ALA A 289 22.90 3.49 -42.77
CA ALA A 289 23.69 2.43 -42.16
C ALA A 289 25.03 2.19 -42.89
N ILE A 290 25.02 2.19 -44.21
CA ILE A 290 26.23 2.03 -45.02
C ILE A 290 27.15 3.25 -44.86
N GLU A 291 26.60 4.46 -44.83
CA GLU A 291 27.34 5.69 -44.55
C GLU A 291 27.98 5.68 -43.15
N ALA A 292 27.23 5.27 -42.12
CA ALA A 292 27.75 5.11 -40.76
C ALA A 292 28.92 4.10 -40.73
N ALA A 293 28.84 3.05 -41.54
CA ALA A 293 29.92 2.09 -41.79
C ALA A 293 31.07 2.64 -42.67
N GLY A 294 31.15 3.97 -42.88
CA GLY A 294 32.20 4.63 -43.65
C GLY A 294 31.98 4.62 -45.16
N GLY A 295 30.78 4.31 -45.63
CA GLY A 295 30.44 4.22 -47.05
C GLY A 295 30.89 2.91 -47.70
N PRO A 296 30.43 2.65 -48.94
CA PRO A 296 30.82 1.47 -49.69
C PRO A 296 32.28 1.54 -50.16
N LYS A 297 32.92 0.38 -50.33
CA LYS A 297 34.22 0.29 -51.01
C LYS A 297 34.04 0.53 -52.52
N ALA A 298 35.11 0.97 -53.19
CA ALA A 298 35.09 1.24 -54.62
C ALA A 298 34.72 0.02 -55.49
N ASN A 299 34.97 -1.20 -55.00
CA ASN A 299 34.66 -2.46 -55.68
C ASN A 299 33.40 -3.16 -55.13
N ALA A 300 32.63 -2.51 -54.26
CA ALA A 300 31.42 -3.10 -53.70
C ALA A 300 30.32 -3.25 -54.76
N ILE A 301 29.52 -4.33 -54.67
CA ILE A 301 28.39 -4.60 -55.56
C ILE A 301 27.13 -4.02 -54.92
N LEU A 302 26.73 -2.83 -55.36
CA LEU A 302 25.63 -2.06 -54.78
C LEU A 302 24.25 -2.48 -55.31
N GLU A 303 24.21 -3.25 -56.39
CA GLU A 303 22.98 -3.73 -57.03
C GLU A 303 22.26 -4.81 -56.21
N ARG A 304 22.97 -5.45 -55.26
CA ARG A 304 22.49 -6.63 -54.54
C ARG A 304 22.85 -6.59 -53.05
N VAL A 305 22.60 -5.46 -52.40
CA VAL A 305 22.76 -5.36 -50.95
C VAL A 305 21.70 -6.22 -50.26
N LEU A 306 22.12 -7.01 -49.27
CA LEU A 306 21.25 -7.92 -48.55
C LEU A 306 20.99 -7.40 -47.14
N ILE A 307 19.72 -7.38 -46.73
CA ILE A 307 19.31 -7.20 -45.35
C ILE A 307 18.85 -8.57 -44.84
N LEU A 308 19.51 -9.05 -43.80
CA LEU A 308 19.16 -10.28 -43.09
C LEU A 308 18.46 -9.88 -41.80
N ARG A 309 17.14 -10.05 -41.80
CA ARG A 309 16.28 -9.69 -40.67
C ARG A 309 15.97 -10.93 -39.83
N PRO A 310 16.36 -10.97 -38.55
CA PRO A 310 16.06 -12.10 -37.68
C PRO A 310 14.54 -12.22 -37.47
N THR A 311 13.99 -13.44 -37.56
CA THR A 311 12.60 -13.75 -37.20
C THR A 311 12.54 -14.68 -36.00
N GLU A 312 11.42 -14.67 -35.27
CA GLU A 312 11.25 -15.36 -33.97
C GLU A 312 11.52 -16.87 -33.98
N ARG A 313 11.53 -17.52 -35.15
CA ARG A 313 11.77 -18.97 -35.30
C ARG A 313 13.19 -19.33 -35.75
N GLY A 314 14.15 -18.39 -35.63
CA GLY A 314 15.54 -18.60 -36.07
C GLY A 314 15.73 -18.61 -37.59
N ARG A 315 14.68 -18.35 -38.37
CA ARG A 315 14.79 -18.09 -39.81
C ARG A 315 15.19 -16.63 -40.03
N GLN A 316 15.98 -16.35 -41.05
CA GLN A 316 16.32 -14.98 -41.46
C GLN A 316 15.50 -14.62 -42.69
N GLN A 317 14.74 -13.53 -42.63
CA GLN A 317 14.14 -12.94 -43.81
C GLN A 317 15.25 -12.24 -44.60
N ARG A 318 15.37 -12.56 -45.88
CA ARG A 318 16.36 -11.98 -46.79
C ARG A 318 15.68 -10.97 -47.68
N ILE A 319 16.09 -9.71 -47.58
CA ILE A 319 15.60 -8.63 -48.43
C ILE A 319 16.76 -8.19 -49.31
N THR A 320 16.59 -8.23 -50.63
CA THR A 320 17.59 -7.74 -51.58
C THR A 320 17.21 -6.35 -52.04
N VAL A 321 18.15 -5.41 -51.93
CA VAL A 321 17.97 -4.01 -52.29
C VAL A 321 19.05 -3.61 -53.28
N ASN A 322 18.63 -3.02 -54.39
CA ASN A 322 19.53 -2.34 -55.31
C ASN A 322 19.74 -0.91 -54.79
N LEU A 323 20.90 -0.64 -54.22
CA LEU A 323 21.21 0.66 -53.62
C LEU A 323 21.42 1.75 -54.69
N LEU A 324 21.72 1.38 -55.94
CA LEU A 324 21.82 2.35 -57.04
C LEU A 324 20.46 2.95 -57.39
N GLU A 325 19.40 2.14 -57.38
CA GLU A 325 18.01 2.62 -57.57
C GLU A 325 17.58 3.55 -56.43
N VAL A 326 18.00 3.25 -55.20
CA VAL A 326 17.73 4.12 -54.03
C VAL A 326 18.44 5.46 -54.18
N ALA A 327 19.72 5.46 -54.59
CA ALA A 327 20.50 6.67 -54.81
C ALA A 327 19.95 7.54 -55.95
N GLN A 328 19.34 6.93 -56.97
CA GLN A 328 18.68 7.61 -58.08
C GLN A 328 17.25 8.08 -57.75
N GLY A 329 16.73 7.73 -56.57
CA GLY A 329 15.36 8.04 -56.15
C GLY A 329 14.27 7.25 -56.89
N THR A 330 14.64 6.22 -57.67
CA THR A 330 13.69 5.34 -58.38
C THR A 330 13.10 4.26 -57.46
N ARG A 331 13.69 4.08 -56.28
CA ARG A 331 13.22 3.18 -55.22
C ARG A 331 13.29 3.87 -53.85
N PRO A 332 12.30 3.67 -52.95
CA PRO A 332 12.38 4.18 -51.59
C PRO A 332 13.49 3.46 -50.79
N ASP A 333 14.14 4.21 -49.89
CA ASP A 333 15.16 3.66 -48.99
C ASP A 333 14.52 2.77 -47.93
N GLU A 334 15.08 1.57 -47.73
CA GLU A 334 14.51 0.57 -46.84
C GLU A 334 14.80 0.94 -45.39
N LYS A 335 13.77 0.88 -44.53
CA LYS A 335 13.93 1.10 -43.10
C LYS A 335 14.45 -0.15 -42.41
N LEU A 336 15.51 0.01 -41.63
CA LEU A 336 16.11 -1.06 -40.87
C LEU A 336 15.37 -1.26 -39.55
N LEU A 337 15.51 -2.46 -38.99
CA LEU A 337 15.04 -2.81 -37.65
C LEU A 337 16.22 -3.17 -36.74
N PRO A 338 16.06 -3.05 -35.41
CA PRO A 338 17.02 -3.55 -34.44
C PRO A 338 17.40 -5.01 -34.70
N GLY A 339 18.71 -5.30 -34.73
CA GLY A 339 19.25 -6.63 -34.97
C GLY A 339 19.38 -7.04 -36.43
N ASP A 340 18.99 -6.19 -37.39
CA ASP A 340 19.24 -6.43 -38.82
C ASP A 340 20.75 -6.57 -39.11
N THR A 341 21.11 -7.45 -40.05
CA THR A 341 22.46 -7.52 -40.63
C THR A 341 22.43 -7.07 -42.08
N VAL A 342 23.16 -6.01 -42.39
CA VAL A 342 23.38 -5.50 -43.74
C VAL A 342 24.66 -6.11 -44.31
N GLU A 343 24.53 -6.81 -45.43
CA GLU A 343 25.65 -7.42 -46.15
C GLU A 343 25.76 -6.80 -47.53
N VAL A 344 26.88 -6.11 -47.76
CA VAL A 344 27.23 -5.54 -49.06
C VAL A 344 28.17 -6.53 -49.75
N PRO A 345 27.80 -7.15 -50.88
CA PRO A 345 28.67 -8.11 -51.55
C PRO A 345 29.93 -7.44 -52.12
N GLU A 346 31.04 -8.18 -52.14
CA GLU A 346 32.27 -7.82 -52.87
C GLU A 346 32.56 -8.90 -53.91
N PRO A 347 33.16 -8.56 -55.06
CA PRO A 347 33.65 -9.55 -56.00
C PRO A 347 34.69 -10.44 -55.32
N PRO A 348 34.74 -11.75 -55.66
CA PRO A 348 35.73 -12.65 -55.10
C PRO A 348 37.13 -12.07 -55.35
N GLN A 349 37.86 -11.82 -54.26
CA GLN A 349 39.25 -11.41 -54.38
C GLN A 349 39.97 -12.53 -55.11
N ARG A 350 40.54 -12.24 -56.29
CA ARG A 350 41.51 -13.14 -56.92
C ARG A 350 42.61 -13.33 -55.88
N ARG A 351 42.63 -14.49 -55.21
CA ARG A 351 43.82 -14.92 -54.48
C ARG A 351 44.94 -14.83 -55.51
N ALA A 352 45.96 -14.01 -55.24
CA ALA A 352 47.21 -14.12 -55.98
C ALA A 352 47.58 -15.61 -55.94
N SER A 353 47.55 -16.26 -57.10
CA SER A 353 47.82 -17.69 -57.19
C SER A 353 49.20 -17.94 -56.61
N ALA A 354 49.38 -19.08 -55.96
CA ALA A 354 50.65 -19.51 -55.35
C ALA A 354 51.81 -19.70 -56.37
N GLU A 355 51.72 -19.12 -57.57
CA GLU A 355 52.69 -19.22 -58.65
C GLU A 355 53.74 -18.10 -58.66
N GLU A 356 53.50 -16.98 -57.95
CA GLU A 356 54.52 -15.94 -57.78
C GLU A 356 55.80 -16.41 -57.07
N PRO A 357 55.77 -17.19 -55.96
CA PRO A 357 57.00 -17.68 -55.35
C PRO A 357 57.76 -18.68 -56.26
N LEU A 358 57.05 -19.47 -57.08
CA LEU A 358 57.70 -20.40 -58.01
C LEU A 358 58.42 -19.69 -59.15
N ARG A 359 57.90 -18.55 -59.63
CA ARG A 359 58.62 -17.70 -60.60
C ARG A 359 59.88 -17.09 -60.01
N ILE A 360 59.84 -16.65 -58.75
CA ILE A 360 61.01 -16.11 -58.04
C ILE A 360 62.06 -17.22 -57.83
N ILE A 361 61.63 -18.42 -57.45
CA ILE A 361 62.53 -19.58 -57.31
C ILE A 361 63.16 -19.97 -58.65
N TRP A 362 62.38 -19.98 -59.74
CA TRP A 362 62.91 -20.22 -61.09
C TRP A 362 63.92 -19.15 -61.53
N LEU A 363 63.69 -17.88 -61.17
CA LEU A 363 64.61 -16.79 -61.47
C LEU A 363 65.92 -16.90 -60.66
N ILE A 364 65.83 -17.29 -59.39
CA ILE A 364 67.00 -17.53 -58.54
C ILE A 364 67.80 -18.74 -59.04
N LEU A 365 67.14 -19.84 -59.39
CA LEU A 365 67.79 -21.03 -59.93
C LEU A 365 68.46 -20.75 -61.28
N SER A 366 67.85 -19.93 -62.16
CA SER A 366 68.46 -19.58 -63.44
C SER A 366 69.70 -18.69 -63.27
N ILE A 367 69.69 -17.77 -62.30
CA ILE A 367 70.86 -16.95 -61.96
C ILE A 367 71.98 -17.82 -61.37
N ILE A 368 71.67 -18.73 -60.45
CA ILE A 368 72.66 -19.66 -59.87
C ILE A 368 73.29 -20.55 -60.96
N TYR A 369 72.47 -21.10 -61.87
CA TYR A 369 72.94 -21.90 -63.00
C TYR A 369 73.86 -21.10 -63.94
N LEU A 370 73.56 -19.82 -64.18
CA LEU A 370 74.38 -18.95 -65.04
C LEU A 370 75.74 -18.63 -64.40
N VAL A 371 75.80 -18.46 -63.08
CA VAL A 371 77.02 -18.13 -62.34
C VAL A 371 77.95 -19.34 -62.18
N THR A 372 77.39 -20.54 -62.04
CA THR A 372 78.18 -21.78 -61.86
C THR A 372 78.75 -22.36 -63.16
N ARG A 373 78.38 -21.82 -64.33
CA ARG A 373 78.81 -22.30 -65.64
C ARG A 373 79.91 -21.44 -66.30
N ARG A 374 80.59 -20.56 -65.54
CA ARG A 374 81.75 -19.78 -66.02
C ARG A 374 83.07 -20.35 -65.52
#